data_AF-A0A553KXI8-F1
#
_entry.id   AF-A0A553KXI8-F1
#
_cell.length_a   1.000
_cell.length_b   1.000
_cell.length_c   1.000
_cell.angle_alpha   90.00
_cell.angle_beta   90.00
_cell.angle_gamma   90.00
#
_symmetry.space_group_name_H-M   'P 1'
#
loop_
_entity.id
_entity.type
_entity.pdbx_description
1 polymer ?
#
loop_
_entity_poly.entity_id
_entity_poly.type
_entity_poly.pdbx_seq_one_letter_code
_entity_poly.pdbx_strand_id
1 'polypeptide(L)'
;MSRRKRFSGAQLRSLRKEAGYTQEELGLRVGISRETVSAIENDKPETMNSIGVEVISKWWSICRQRASEQTRESFFSTVMDYFGFSA
;
A
#
# COMPACT_ATOMS: atom_id res chain seq x y z
N MET A 1 0.77 10.03 23.32
CA MET A 1 0.07 9.81 22.04
C MET A 1 0.87 8.77 21.26
N SER A 2 0.41 7.51 21.21
CA SER A 2 1.08 6.47 20.45
C SER A 2 1.12 6.89 18.98
N ARG A 3 2.33 7.05 18.42
CA ARG A 3 2.51 7.14 16.96
C ARG A 3 1.89 5.86 16.39
N ARG A 4 0.67 5.95 15.83
CA ARG A 4 0.12 4.86 14.99
C ARG A 4 1.23 4.45 14.03
N LYS A 5 1.57 3.17 13.98
CA LYS A 5 2.56 2.69 13.00
C LYS A 5 1.99 2.99 11.62
N ARG A 6 2.59 3.96 10.94
CA ARG A 6 2.26 4.28 9.55
C ARG A 6 2.95 3.25 8.67
N PHE A 7 2.22 2.67 7.73
CA PHE A 7 2.87 2.00 6.61
C PHE A 7 3.69 3.04 5.81
N SER A 8 4.78 2.61 5.20
CA SER A 8 5.59 3.46 4.33
C SER A 8 5.33 3.19 2.85
N GLY A 9 5.59 4.18 2.01
CA GLY A 9 5.62 4.04 0.57
C GLY A 9 6.56 2.93 0.11
N ALA A 10 7.68 2.73 0.81
CA ALA A 10 8.63 1.65 0.53
C ALA A 10 8.00 0.26 0.71
N GLN A 11 7.15 0.03 1.72
CA GLN A 11 6.46 -1.25 1.91
C GLN A 11 5.49 -1.53 0.76
N LEU A 12 4.71 -0.52 0.35
CA LEU A 12 3.81 -0.62 -0.79
C LEU A 12 4.54 -0.90 -2.11
N ARG A 13 5.72 -0.29 -2.27
CA ARG A 13 6.60 -0.51 -3.43
C ARG A 13 7.11 -1.94 -3.50
N SER A 14 7.60 -2.49 -2.39
CA SER A 14 8.05 -3.89 -2.33
C SER A 14 6.91 -4.85 -2.68
N LEU A 15 5.75 -4.64 -2.07
CA LEU A 15 4.54 -5.42 -2.34
C LEU A 15 4.15 -5.39 -3.83
N ARG A 16 4.19 -4.22 -4.48
CA ARG A 16 3.92 -4.11 -5.92
C ARG A 16 4.94 -4.88 -6.76
N LYS A 17 6.23 -4.71 -6.45
CA LYS A 17 7.31 -5.37 -7.21
C LYS A 17 7.23 -6.89 -7.09
N GLU A 18 6.97 -7.40 -5.90
CA GLU A 18 6.78 -8.85 -5.68
C GLU A 18 5.56 -9.38 -6.43
N ALA A 19 4.49 -8.60 -6.55
CA ALA A 19 3.34 -8.95 -7.37
C ALA A 19 3.60 -8.88 -8.88
N GLY A 20 4.77 -8.39 -9.30
CA GLY A 20 5.21 -8.31 -10.69
C GLY A 20 4.55 -7.19 -11.50
N TYR A 21 4.02 -6.15 -10.85
CA TYR A 21 3.37 -5.03 -11.54
C TYR A 21 4.29 -3.82 -11.69
N THR A 22 4.23 -3.16 -12.84
CA THR A 22 4.71 -1.78 -13.00
C THR A 22 3.82 -0.80 -12.23
N GLN A 23 4.30 0.43 -12.03
CA GLN A 23 3.50 1.47 -11.36
C GLN A 23 2.22 1.79 -12.15
N GLU A 24 2.29 1.78 -13.48
CA GLU A 24 1.17 2.06 -14.37
C GLU A 24 0.12 0.95 -14.29
N GLU A 25 0.54 -0.31 -14.40
CA GLU A 25 -0.34 -1.47 -14.28
C GLU A 25 -1.06 -1.53 -12.95
N LEU A 26 -0.38 -1.19 -11.86
CA LEU A 26 -1.01 -1.13 -10.56
C LEU A 26 -1.99 0.05 -10.46
N GLY A 27 -1.60 1.22 -10.95
CA GLY A 27 -2.45 2.40 -10.98
C GLY A 27 -3.78 2.11 -11.67
N LEU A 28 -3.73 1.50 -12.86
CA LEU A 28 -4.91 1.08 -13.61
C LEU A 28 -5.81 0.11 -12.81
N ARG A 29 -5.23 -0.85 -12.09
CA ARG A 29 -5.99 -1.84 -11.30
C ARG A 29 -6.61 -1.23 -10.04
N VAL A 30 -5.92 -0.28 -9.40
CA VAL A 30 -6.40 0.41 -8.20
C VAL A 30 -7.41 1.52 -8.57
N GLY A 31 -7.29 2.10 -9.76
CA GLY A 31 -8.08 3.24 -10.21
C GLY A 31 -7.43 4.60 -9.93
N ILE A 32 -6.10 4.66 -9.89
CA ILE A 32 -5.32 5.90 -9.67
C ILE A 32 -4.26 6.08 -10.76
N SER A 33 -3.73 7.30 -10.91
CA SER A 33 -2.67 7.57 -11.87
C SER A 33 -1.34 6.91 -11.47
N ARG A 34 -0.47 6.64 -12.45
CA ARG A 34 0.92 6.19 -12.22
C ARG A 34 1.69 7.19 -11.37
N GLU A 35 1.44 8.49 -11.55
CA GLU A 35 2.00 9.59 -10.78
C GLU A 35 1.61 9.48 -9.30
N THR A 36 0.32 9.20 -9.03
CA THR A 36 -0.18 8.97 -7.67
C THR A 36 0.50 7.75 -7.05
N VAL A 37 0.64 6.64 -7.78
CA VAL A 37 1.40 5.46 -7.33
C VAL A 37 2.83 5.84 -6.95
N SER A 38 3.53 6.57 -7.83
CA SER A 38 4.89 7.06 -7.56
C SER A 38 4.96 7.96 -6.33
N ALA A 39 4.01 8.88 -6.16
CA ALA A 39 3.96 9.78 -5.02
C ALA A 39 3.77 9.03 -3.69
N ILE A 40 2.90 8.01 -3.69
CA ILE A 40 2.70 7.11 -2.55
C ILE A 40 3.99 6.35 -2.23
N GLU A 41 4.62 5.74 -3.23
CA GLU A 41 5.85 4.95 -3.04
C GLU A 41 7.05 5.76 -2.54
N ASN A 42 7.01 7.08 -2.75
CA ASN A 42 8.04 8.01 -2.29
C ASN A 42 7.60 8.81 -1.04
N ASP A 43 6.54 8.37 -0.34
CA ASP A 43 6.04 8.97 0.89
C ASP A 43 5.76 10.49 0.76
N LYS A 44 5.26 10.94 -0.40
CA LYS A 44 4.95 12.36 -0.62
C LYS A 44 3.91 12.83 0.41
N PRO A 45 4.21 13.82 1.27
CA PRO A 45 3.37 14.15 2.42
C PRO A 45 1.92 14.48 2.06
N GLU A 46 1.71 15.28 1.01
CA GLU A 46 0.40 15.70 0.54
C GLU A 46 -0.46 14.51 0.10
N THR A 47 0.13 13.57 -0.65
CA THR A 47 -0.54 12.34 -1.09
C THR A 47 -0.80 11.40 0.08
N MET A 48 0.16 11.21 0.97
CA MET A 48 0.02 10.32 2.12
C MET A 48 -0.99 10.82 3.16
N ASN A 49 -1.25 12.12 3.22
CA ASN A 49 -2.27 12.71 4.10
C ASN A 49 -3.69 12.65 3.50
N SER A 50 -3.81 12.50 2.18
CA SER A 50 -5.08 12.48 1.46
C SER A 50 -5.48 11.09 0.97
N ILE A 51 -4.60 10.10 1.09
CA ILE A 51 -4.87 8.74 0.62
C ILE A 51 -6.00 8.09 1.42
N GLY A 52 -7.04 7.65 0.71
CA GLY A 52 -8.15 6.91 1.31
C GLY A 52 -7.80 5.46 1.64
N VAL A 53 -8.48 4.90 2.63
CA VAL A 53 -8.36 3.47 2.99
C VAL A 53 -8.63 2.55 1.79
N GLU A 54 -9.57 2.93 0.93
CA GLU A 54 -9.93 2.16 -0.27
C GLU A 54 -8.74 1.92 -1.19
N VAL A 55 -7.89 2.92 -1.40
CA VAL A 55 -6.71 2.81 -2.27
C VAL A 55 -5.75 1.76 -1.71
N ILE A 56 -5.50 1.79 -0.40
CA ILE A 56 -4.60 0.83 0.25
C ILE A 56 -5.21 -0.56 0.29
N SER A 57 -6.52 -0.69 0.56
CA SER A 57 -7.21 -1.98 0.55
C SER A 57 -7.19 -2.62 -0.85
N LYS A 58 -7.41 -1.83 -1.91
CA LYS A 58 -7.31 -2.30 -3.30
C LYS A 58 -5.87 -2.69 -3.64
N TRP A 59 -4.90 -1.84 -3.34
CA TRP A 59 -3.48 -2.13 -3.54
C TRP A 59 -3.08 -3.45 -2.89
N TRP A 60 -3.50 -3.65 -1.64
CA TRP A 60 -3.30 -4.90 -0.92
C TRP A 60 -3.96 -6.08 -1.63
N SER A 61 -5.26 -5.97 -1.92
CA SER A 61 -6.04 -7.04 -2.56
C SER A 61 -5.46 -7.49 -3.90
N ILE A 62 -4.97 -6.53 -4.70
CA ILE A 62 -4.37 -6.78 -6.01
C ILE A 62 -3.01 -7.47 -5.88
N CYS A 63 -2.16 -7.00 -4.97
CA CYS A 63 -0.80 -7.52 -4.86
C CYS A 63 -0.70 -8.82 -4.04
N ARG A 64 -1.57 -9.03 -3.03
CA ARG A 64 -1.54 -10.24 -2.17
C ARG A 64 -1.78 -11.55 -2.93
N GLN A 65 -2.39 -11.49 -4.12
CA GLN A 65 -2.66 -12.68 -4.94
C GLN A 65 -1.37 -13.29 -5.51
N ARG A 66 -0.30 -12.50 -5.61
CA ARG A 66 1.01 -12.90 -6.16
C ARG A 66 2.16 -12.75 -5.18
N ALA A 67 1.95 -12.04 -4.06
CA ALA A 67 2.94 -11.90 -3.00
C ALA A 67 3.07 -13.19 -2.15
N SER A 68 4.28 -13.45 -1.66
CA SER A 68 4.58 -14.60 -0.79
C SER A 68 3.82 -14.54 0.55
N GLU A 69 3.66 -15.67 1.24
CA GLU A 69 3.03 -15.72 2.57
C GLU A 69 3.73 -14.80 3.60
N GLN A 70 5.06 -14.72 3.58
CA GLN A 70 5.82 -13.83 4.48
C GLN A 70 5.55 -12.33 4.25
N THR A 71 5.40 -11.92 2.98
CA THR A 71 5.00 -10.55 2.63
C THR A 71 3.54 -10.30 3.00
N ARG A 72 2.71 -11.34 2.96
CA ARG A 72 1.30 -11.26 3.34
C ARG A 72 1.11 -11.01 4.84
N GLU A 73 1.91 -11.64 5.69
CA GLU A 73 1.77 -11.49 7.14
C GLU A 73 2.34 -10.17 7.66
N SER A 74 3.52 -9.78 7.18
CA SER A 74 4.22 -8.55 7.64
C SER A 74 3.49 -7.26 7.25
N PHE A 75 2.86 -7.24 6.08
CA PHE A 75 2.14 -6.06 5.59
C PHE A 75 0.74 -5.93 6.21
N PHE A 76 0.02 -7.04 6.45
CA PHE A 76 -1.32 -7.00 7.01
C PHE A 76 -1.33 -6.41 8.43
N SER A 77 -0.38 -6.81 9.28
CA SER A 77 -0.28 -6.28 10.65
C SER A 77 -0.07 -4.75 10.67
N THR A 78 0.77 -4.22 9.77
CA THR A 78 1.09 -2.79 9.72
C THR A 78 -0.09 -1.96 9.18
N VAL A 79 -0.76 -2.45 8.14
CA VAL A 79 -1.90 -1.74 7.53
C VAL A 79 -3.14 -1.77 8.40
N MET A 80 -3.42 -2.90 9.06
CA MET A 80 -4.56 -3.03 9.97
C MET A 80 -4.40 -2.14 11.21
N ASP A 81 -3.18 -2.00 11.75
CA ASP A 81 -2.88 -1.06 12.84
C ASP A 81 -3.06 0.41 12.40
N TYR A 82 -2.63 0.74 11.17
CA TYR A 82 -2.78 2.11 10.63
C TYR A 82 -4.24 2.53 10.48
N PHE A 83 -5.11 1.64 9.97
CA PHE A 83 -6.53 1.93 9.78
C PHE A 83 -7.40 1.66 11.01
N GLY A 84 -6.82 1.20 12.11
CA GLY A 84 -7.53 0.95 13.36
C GLY A 84 -8.44 -0.27 13.35
N PHE A 85 -8.16 -1.25 12.47
CA PHE A 85 -8.85 -2.55 12.43
C PHE A 85 -8.13 -3.60 13.30
N SER A 86 -7.56 -3.19 14.44
CA SER A 86 -7.11 -4.13 15.46
C SER A 86 -8.33 -4.87 16.03
N ALA A 87 -8.31 -6.20 15.97
CA ALA A 87 -9.21 -7.06 16.75
C ALA A 87 -9.05 -6.81 18.25
#